data_AF-A0A952H6I5-F1
#
_entry.id   AF-A0A952H6I5-F1
#
_cell.length_a   1.000
_cell.length_b   1.000
_cell.length_c   1.000
_cell.angle_alpha   90.00
_cell.angle_beta   90.00
_cell.angle_gamma   90.00
#
_symmetry.space_group_name_H-M   'P 1'
#
loop_
_entity.id
_entity.type
_entity.pdbx_description
1 polymer ?
#
loop_
_entity_poly.entity_id
_entity_poly.type
_entity_poly.pdbx_seq_one_letter_code
_entity_poly.pdbx_strand_id
1 'polypeptide(L)'
;MPFEPGVSGNPNGRAKGSGRAQKLRERLGKHLPELFDRLMLLALSGDTTAAKLILDKVMPNLRPEALPVYLPDFDAGSPLMQSGQQIMRAVTEGRIPPDTGAQLLTGLASLAGLKAVDELEARIKALEEGDAAEFA
;
A
#
# COMPACT_ATOMS: atom_id res chain seq x y z
N MET A 1 -15.65 38.35 20.89
CA MET A 1 -15.07 37.41 21.85
C MET A 1 -13.77 36.88 21.26
N PRO A 2 -12.67 36.81 22.03
CA PRO A 2 -11.41 36.27 21.53
C PRO A 2 -11.55 34.78 21.19
N PHE A 3 -10.77 34.31 20.22
CA PHE A 3 -10.72 32.92 19.81
C PHE A 3 -10.04 32.07 20.90
N GLU A 4 -10.70 30.99 21.36
CA GLU A 4 -10.11 30.02 22.30
C GLU A 4 -9.25 28.99 21.54
N PRO A 5 -7.92 28.94 21.79
CA PRO A 5 -7.06 27.93 21.19
C PRO A 5 -7.54 26.52 21.56
N GLY A 6 -7.75 25.67 20.56
CA GLY A 6 -8.19 24.28 20.76
C GLY A 6 -9.70 24.04 20.65
N VAL A 7 -10.52 25.11 20.56
CA VAL A 7 -11.97 24.98 20.37
C VAL A 7 -12.36 25.53 19.00
N SER A 8 -12.78 24.64 18.10
CA SER A 8 -13.35 25.06 16.81
C SER A 8 -14.63 25.85 17.05
N GLY A 9 -14.71 27.08 16.51
CA GLY A 9 -15.95 27.87 16.51
C GLY A 9 -17.11 27.24 15.72
N ASN A 10 -16.84 26.13 15.02
CA ASN A 10 -17.86 25.26 14.44
C ASN A 10 -17.61 23.79 14.87
N PRO A 11 -18.18 23.36 16.01
CA PRO A 11 -17.95 22.02 16.57
C PRO A 11 -18.50 20.89 15.67
N ASN A 12 -19.51 21.16 14.85
CA ASN A 12 -20.07 20.19 13.89
C ASN A 12 -19.32 20.15 12.55
N GLY A 13 -18.28 20.97 12.40
CA GLY A 13 -17.54 21.10 11.15
C GLY A 13 -18.37 21.67 10.01
N ARG A 14 -17.75 21.74 8.83
CA ARG A 14 -18.41 22.27 7.62
C ARG A 14 -19.65 21.43 7.29
N ALA A 15 -20.81 22.08 7.12
CA ALA A 15 -22.07 21.41 6.80
C ALA A 15 -21.91 20.44 5.61
N LYS A 16 -22.41 19.21 5.76
CA LYS A 16 -22.37 18.17 4.72
C LYS A 16 -22.96 18.73 3.42
N GLY A 17 -22.27 18.50 2.29
CA GLY A 17 -22.69 18.99 0.97
C GLY A 17 -22.44 20.48 0.68
N SER A 18 -22.02 21.29 1.66
CA SER A 18 -21.75 22.73 1.43
C SER A 18 -20.43 23.03 0.71
N GLY A 19 -19.65 22.00 0.36
CA GLY A 19 -18.36 22.14 -0.32
C GLY A 19 -18.51 22.77 -1.72
N ARG A 20 -17.55 23.62 -2.12
CA ARG A 20 -17.52 24.20 -3.49
C ARG A 20 -17.56 23.10 -4.57
N ALA A 21 -16.83 22.00 -4.35
CA ALA A 21 -16.81 20.85 -5.24
C ALA A 21 -18.18 20.17 -5.38
N GLN A 22 -18.96 20.08 -4.30
CA GLN A 22 -20.29 19.46 -4.34
C GLN A 22 -21.25 20.30 -5.19
N LYS A 23 -21.26 21.62 -5.00
CA LYS A 23 -22.04 22.55 -5.82
C LYS A 23 -21.69 22.45 -7.31
N LEU A 24 -20.41 22.26 -7.63
CA LEU A 24 -19.97 22.05 -9.02
C LEU A 24 -20.48 20.71 -9.57
N ARG A 25 -20.41 19.61 -8.79
CA ARG A 25 -20.95 18.31 -9.21
C ARG A 25 -22.46 18.36 -9.46
N GLU A 26 -23.22 19.03 -8.58
CA GLU A 26 -24.67 19.17 -8.74
C GLU A 26 -25.05 19.96 -10.00
N ARG A 27 -24.30 21.03 -10.28
CA ARG A 27 -24.47 21.81 -11.52
C ARG A 27 -24.12 20.98 -12.76
N LEU A 28 -23.02 20.24 -12.71
CA LEU A 28 -22.56 19.40 -13.81
C LEU A 28 -23.48 18.18 -14.04
N GLY A 29 -24.04 17.62 -12.96
CA GLY A 29 -24.92 16.45 -12.97
C GLY A 29 -26.08 16.56 -13.95
N LYS A 30 -26.64 17.76 -14.10
CA LYS A 30 -27.77 18.03 -15.01
C LYS A 30 -27.40 17.94 -16.49
N HIS A 31 -26.13 18.14 -16.82
CA HIS A 31 -25.62 18.16 -18.20
C HIS A 31 -24.69 16.99 -18.53
N LEU A 32 -24.50 16.09 -17.56
CA LEU A 32 -23.53 15.01 -17.66
C LEU A 32 -23.78 14.07 -18.86
N PRO A 33 -25.02 13.65 -19.17
CA PRO A 33 -25.30 12.84 -20.35
C PRO A 33 -24.92 13.53 -21.66
N GLU A 34 -25.39 14.77 -21.88
CA GLU A 34 -25.11 15.52 -23.11
C GLU A 34 -23.60 15.82 -23.26
N LEU A 35 -22.93 16.16 -22.15
CA LEU A 35 -21.48 16.36 -22.13
C LEU A 35 -20.74 15.08 -22.51
N PHE A 36 -21.19 13.92 -22.01
CA PHE A 36 -20.60 12.62 -22.32
C PHE A 36 -20.76 12.28 -23.80
N ASP A 37 -21.94 12.48 -24.38
CA ASP A 37 -22.19 12.24 -25.81
C ASP A 37 -21.30 13.10 -26.72
N ARG A 38 -21.14 14.38 -26.38
CA ARG A 38 -20.22 15.28 -27.10
C ARG A 38 -18.77 14.84 -26.97
N LEU A 39 -18.34 14.43 -25.78
CA LEU A 39 -17.00 13.90 -25.53
C LEU A 39 -16.73 12.62 -26.32
N MET A 40 -17.72 11.72 -26.41
CA MET A 40 -17.61 10.51 -27.24
C MET A 40 -17.46 10.86 -28.72
N LEU A 41 -18.26 11.81 -29.23
CA LEU A 41 -18.15 12.24 -30.63
C LEU A 41 -16.75 12.77 -30.95
N LEU A 42 -16.19 13.63 -30.08
CA LEU A 42 -14.83 14.16 -30.23
C LEU A 42 -13.79 13.03 -30.21
N ALA A 43 -13.90 12.12 -29.25
CA ALA A 43 -13.00 10.98 -29.13
C ALA A 43 -13.03 10.09 -30.39
N LEU A 44 -14.22 9.76 -30.88
CA LEU A 44 -14.40 8.96 -32.10
C LEU A 44 -13.96 9.71 -33.38
N SER A 45 -13.94 11.05 -33.33
CA SER A 45 -13.44 11.90 -34.43
C SER A 45 -11.92 12.09 -34.40
N GLY A 46 -11.21 11.46 -33.45
CA GLY A 46 -9.75 11.46 -33.38
C GLY A 46 -9.14 12.39 -32.33
N ASP A 47 -9.94 13.02 -31.46
CA ASP A 47 -9.41 13.74 -30.30
C ASP A 47 -8.91 12.74 -29.25
N THR A 48 -7.59 12.52 -29.23
CA THR A 48 -6.93 11.60 -28.31
C THR A 48 -7.05 12.04 -26.84
N THR A 49 -7.26 13.33 -26.58
CA THR A 49 -7.45 13.85 -25.22
C THR A 49 -8.83 13.48 -24.70
N ALA A 50 -9.86 13.66 -25.53
CA ALA A 50 -11.22 13.22 -25.22
C ALA A 50 -11.27 11.69 -25.00
N ALA A 51 -10.61 10.92 -25.86
CA ALA A 51 -10.53 9.47 -25.73
C ALA A 51 -9.87 9.05 -24.42
N LYS A 52 -8.73 9.66 -24.06
CA LYS A 52 -8.03 9.40 -22.79
C LYS A 52 -8.92 9.70 -21.58
N LEU A 53 -9.60 10.85 -21.56
CA LEU A 53 -10.47 11.24 -20.45
C LEU A 53 -11.61 10.23 -20.21
N ILE A 54 -12.18 9.68 -21.28
CA ILE A 54 -13.22 8.65 -21.19
C ILE A 54 -12.61 7.34 -20.68
N LEU A 55 -11.51 6.88 -21.29
CA LEU A 55 -10.86 5.61 -20.93
C LEU A 55 -10.41 5.60 -19.46
N ASP A 56 -9.79 6.68 -18.97
CA ASP A 56 -9.32 6.81 -17.57
C ASP A 56 -10.47 6.76 -16.54
N LYS A 57 -11.73 6.95 -16.96
CA LYS A 57 -12.92 6.93 -16.08
C LYS A 57 -13.78 5.69 -16.22
N VAL A 58 -13.81 5.09 -17.40
CA VAL A 58 -14.62 3.90 -17.68
C VAL A 58 -13.81 2.63 -17.46
N MET A 59 -12.54 2.62 -17.82
CA MET A 59 -11.68 1.46 -17.66
C MET A 59 -11.10 1.43 -16.25
N PRO A 60 -11.21 0.32 -15.51
CA PRO A 60 -10.44 0.17 -14.29
C PRO A 60 -8.96 0.18 -14.65
N ASN A 61 -8.17 0.95 -13.91
CA ASN A 61 -6.71 0.85 -14.01
C ASN A 61 -6.33 -0.60 -13.72
N LEU A 62 -5.61 -1.24 -14.66
CA LEU A 62 -5.01 -2.53 -14.38
C LEU A 62 -4.10 -2.36 -13.17
N ARG A 63 -4.45 -3.05 -12.08
CA ARG A 63 -3.54 -3.18 -10.95
C ARG A 63 -2.50 -4.22 -11.35
N PRO A 64 -1.24 -4.04 -10.94
CA PRO A 64 -0.27 -5.13 -11.02
C PRO A 64 -0.84 -6.32 -10.25
N GLU A 65 -1.11 -7.41 -10.95
CA GLU A 65 -1.45 -8.69 -10.34
C GLU A 65 -0.16 -9.47 -10.18
N ALA A 66 0.24 -9.73 -8.93
CA ALA A 66 1.32 -10.66 -8.65
C ALA A 66 0.74 -12.07 -8.73
N LEU A 67 1.27 -12.90 -9.63
CA LEU A 67 0.94 -14.32 -9.65
C LEU A 67 1.40 -14.98 -8.34
N PRO A 68 0.69 -16.00 -7.83
CA PRO A 68 1.13 -16.76 -6.68
C PRO A 68 2.54 -17.32 -6.91
N VAL A 69 3.43 -17.11 -5.93
CA VAL A 69 4.78 -17.65 -5.97
C VAL A 69 4.77 -19.08 -5.44
N TYR A 70 5.28 -20.02 -6.23
CA TYR A 70 5.49 -21.40 -5.81
C TYR A 70 6.98 -21.75 -5.86
N LEU A 71 7.56 -22.02 -4.68
CA LEU A 71 8.95 -22.46 -4.53
C LEU A 71 8.94 -23.85 -3.87
N PRO A 72 8.95 -24.95 -4.66
CA PRO A 72 8.80 -26.31 -4.13
C PRO A 72 9.94 -26.70 -3.18
N ASP A 73 11.14 -26.17 -3.41
CA ASP A 73 12.34 -26.47 -2.63
C ASP A 73 12.56 -25.48 -1.48
N PHE A 74 11.61 -24.57 -1.23
CA PHE A 74 11.78 -23.54 -0.21
C PHE A 74 11.54 -24.11 1.18
N ASP A 75 12.58 -24.08 2.00
CA ASP A 75 12.51 -24.51 3.40
C ASP A 75 12.39 -23.28 4.31
N ALA A 76 11.20 -23.05 4.87
CA ALA A 76 10.95 -21.95 5.80
C ALA A 76 11.64 -22.11 7.16
N GLY A 77 12.09 -23.32 7.52
CA GLY A 77 12.85 -23.59 8.74
C GLY A 77 14.36 -23.34 8.59
N SER A 78 14.83 -23.13 7.38
CA SER A 78 16.25 -22.90 7.10
C SER A 78 16.75 -21.58 7.71
N PRO A 79 18.05 -21.46 8.03
CA PRO A 79 18.63 -20.19 8.48
C PRO A 79 18.34 -19.06 7.49
N LEU A 80 18.08 -17.85 8.01
CA LEU A 80 17.66 -16.69 7.22
C LEU A 80 18.56 -16.42 6.00
N MET A 81 19.88 -16.57 6.15
CA MET A 81 20.83 -16.42 5.04
C MET A 81 20.57 -17.45 3.92
N GLN A 82 20.29 -18.69 4.29
CA GLN A 82 20.01 -19.78 3.35
C GLN A 82 18.66 -19.59 2.67
N SER A 83 17.63 -19.13 3.40
CA SER A 83 16.33 -18.77 2.79
C SER A 83 16.49 -17.63 1.78
N GLY A 84 17.31 -16.62 2.09
CA GLY A 84 17.63 -15.53 1.17
C GLY A 84 18.33 -16.01 -0.10
N GLN A 85 19.29 -16.94 0.03
CA GLN A 85 19.96 -17.57 -1.11
C GLN A 85 18.99 -18.40 -1.97
N GLN A 86 18.04 -19.12 -1.36
CA GLN A 86 17.00 -19.87 -2.09
C GLN A 86 16.12 -18.93 -2.93
N ILE A 87 15.72 -17.77 -2.37
CA ILE A 87 14.95 -16.75 -3.11
C ILE A 87 15.79 -16.19 -4.28
N MET A 88 17.04 -15.81 -4.03
CA MET A 88 17.93 -15.29 -5.09
C MET A 88 18.17 -16.31 -6.21
N ARG A 89 18.30 -17.58 -5.85
CA ARG A 89 18.41 -18.67 -6.82
C ARG A 89 17.14 -18.77 -7.69
N ALA A 90 15.95 -18.71 -7.08
CA ALA A 90 14.70 -18.74 -7.83
C ALA A 90 14.54 -17.56 -8.81
N VAL A 91 15.02 -16.36 -8.43
CA VAL A 91 15.05 -15.19 -9.33
C VAL A 91 16.00 -15.42 -10.50
N THR A 92 17.22 -15.86 -10.22
CA THR A 92 18.27 -16.04 -11.25
C THR A 92 17.97 -17.19 -12.22
N GLU A 93 17.24 -18.22 -11.76
CA GLU A 93 16.72 -19.30 -12.60
C GLU A 93 15.45 -18.93 -13.38
N GLY A 94 14.90 -17.72 -13.18
CA GLY A 94 13.69 -17.25 -13.85
C GLY A 94 12.40 -17.89 -13.35
N ARG A 95 12.40 -18.56 -12.19
CA ARG A 95 11.21 -19.14 -11.57
C ARG A 95 10.28 -18.09 -10.98
N ILE A 96 10.84 -16.95 -10.53
CA ILE A 96 10.08 -15.81 -10.03
C ILE A 96 10.58 -14.49 -10.62
N PRO A 97 9.70 -13.50 -10.83
CA PRO A 97 10.09 -12.16 -11.26
C PRO A 97 11.02 -11.44 -10.26
N PRO A 98 11.97 -10.60 -10.73
CA PRO A 98 12.92 -9.90 -9.85
C PRO A 98 12.28 -8.97 -8.81
N ASP A 99 11.20 -8.28 -9.18
CA ASP A 99 10.42 -7.41 -8.28
C ASP A 99 9.75 -8.22 -7.16
N THR A 100 9.22 -9.40 -7.49
CA THR A 100 8.65 -10.34 -6.52
C THR A 100 9.74 -10.89 -5.60
N GLY A 101 10.91 -11.26 -6.14
CA GLY A 101 12.06 -11.68 -5.34
C GLY A 101 12.53 -10.60 -4.34
N ALA A 102 12.58 -9.34 -4.77
CA ALA A 102 12.93 -8.22 -3.90
C ALA A 102 11.92 -8.02 -2.75
N GLN A 103 10.63 -8.19 -3.02
CA GLN A 103 9.58 -8.15 -1.99
C GLN A 103 9.75 -9.28 -0.96
N LEU A 104 10.03 -10.50 -1.41
CA LEU A 104 10.27 -11.64 -0.52
C LEU A 104 11.49 -11.42 0.37
N LEU A 105 12.60 -10.90 -0.18
CA LEU A 105 13.79 -10.58 0.60
C LEU A 105 13.55 -9.48 1.64
N THR A 106 12.70 -8.51 1.32
CA THR A 106 12.28 -7.47 2.28
C THR A 106 11.48 -8.09 3.42
N GLY A 107 10.52 -8.97 3.11
CA GLY A 107 9.77 -9.73 4.13
C GLY A 107 10.68 -10.59 5.02
N LEU A 108 11.69 -11.23 4.43
CA LEU A 108 12.70 -12.01 5.16
C LEU A 108 13.53 -11.13 6.10
N ALA A 109 13.92 -9.93 5.67
CA ALA A 109 14.63 -8.97 6.52
C ALA A 109 13.76 -8.49 7.69
N SER A 110 12.46 -8.28 7.47
CA SER A 110 11.51 -7.96 8.56
C SER A 110 11.43 -9.11 9.58
N LEU A 111 11.36 -10.36 9.12
CA LEU A 111 11.37 -11.53 10.00
C LEU A 111 12.69 -11.64 10.80
N ALA A 112 13.82 -11.34 10.17
CA ALA A 112 15.12 -11.29 10.83
C ALA A 112 15.15 -10.25 11.96
N GLY A 113 14.57 -9.07 11.72
CA GLY A 113 14.43 -8.02 12.72
C GLY A 113 13.58 -8.47 13.91
N LEU A 114 12.44 -9.11 13.66
CA LEU A 114 11.59 -9.66 14.73
C LEU A 114 12.33 -10.69 15.58
N LYS A 115 13.02 -11.64 14.93
CA LYS A 115 13.82 -12.65 15.63
C LYS A 115 14.92 -12.02 16.51
N ALA A 116 15.59 -10.98 16.00
CA ALA A 116 16.60 -10.28 16.79
C ALA A 116 16.00 -9.58 18.02
N VAL A 117 14.78 -9.03 17.92
CA VAL A 117 14.07 -8.46 19.06
C VAL A 117 13.75 -9.53 20.10
N ASP A 118 13.20 -10.68 19.68
CA ASP A 118 12.88 -11.79 20.59
C ASP A 118 14.13 -12.33 21.31
N GLU A 119 15.24 -12.49 20.58
CA GLU A 119 16.53 -12.95 21.15
C GLU A 119 17.11 -11.94 22.15
N LEU A 120 17.01 -10.64 21.87
CA LEU A 120 17.46 -9.60 22.78
C LEU A 120 16.58 -9.54 24.04
N GLU A 121 15.26 -9.66 23.91
CA GLU A 121 14.34 -9.71 25.06
C GLU A 121 14.66 -10.90 25.97
N ALA A 122 14.88 -12.09 25.40
CA ALA A 122 15.24 -13.29 26.16
C ALA A 122 16.57 -13.10 26.93
N ARG A 123 17.57 -12.48 26.29
CA ARG A 123 18.87 -12.18 26.91
C ARG A 123 18.75 -11.15 28.03
N ILE A 124 17.94 -10.10 27.84
CA ILE A 124 17.71 -9.08 28.87
C ILE A 124 17.05 -9.70 30.09
N LYS A 125 16.00 -10.50 29.91
CA LYS A 125 15.33 -11.22 31.01
C LYS A 125 16.31 -12.09 31.80
N ALA A 126 17.14 -12.87 31.11
CA ALA A 126 18.14 -13.72 31.76
C ALA A 126 19.17 -12.92 32.58
N LEU A 127 19.55 -11.72 32.13
CA LEU A 127 20.46 -10.84 32.86
C LEU A 127 19.76 -10.22 34.08
N GLU A 128 18.53 -9.75 33.93
CA GLU A 128 17.73 -9.16 35.02
C GLU A 128 17.43 -10.19 36.13
N GLU A 129 17.17 -11.45 35.76
CA GLU A 129 16.99 -12.55 36.72
C GLU A 129 18.31 -12.94 37.41
N GLY A 130 19.43 -12.90 36.69
CA GLY A 130 20.76 -13.15 37.23
C GLY A 130 21.20 -12.09 38.24
N ASP A 131 21.02 -10.81 37.92
CA ASP A 131 21.33 -9.69 38.83
C ASP A 131 20.43 -9.73 40.08
N ALA A 132 19.14 -10.05 39.92
CA ALA A 132 18.22 -10.17 41.06
C ALA A 132 18.61 -11.30 42.03
N ALA A 133 19.29 -12.35 41.56
CA ALA A 133 19.77 -13.46 42.38
C ALA A 133 21.09 -13.16 43.10
N GLU A 134 21.87 -12.17 42.66
CA GLU A 134 23.15 -11.79 43.28
C GLU A 134 22.97 -10.82 44.47
N PHE A 135 21.81 -10.14 44.55
CA PHE A 135 21.48 -9.19 45.62
C PHE A 135 20.39 -9.69 46.61
N ALA A 136 19.99 -10.95 46.53
CA ALA A 136 19.04 -11.62 47.44
C ALA A 136 19.74 -12.62 48.36
#